data_AF-A0A1J3IBU8-F1
#
_entry.id   AF-A0A1J3IBU8-F1
#
_cell.length_a   1.000
_cell.length_b   1.000
_cell.length_c   1.000
_cell.angle_alpha   90.00
_cell.angle_beta   90.00
_cell.angle_gamma   90.00
#
_symmetry.space_group_name_H-M   'P 1'
#
loop_
_entity.id
_entity.type
_entity.pdbx_description
1 polymer ?
#
loop_
_entity_poly.entity_id
_entity_poly.type
_entity_poly.pdbx_seq_one_letter_code
_entity_poly.pdbx_strand_id
1 'polypeptide(L)'
;LISLNTFSLINNKEIKIHKKMAVSFHVRSNSFPSRPHPQAALVAEQLTRLRSSEEASISSICQRLDNLQDLHESLDKLIRLPVTQQALTQEHNKKSVEQLLDGSLRILDLCNISKDSLSQMKECLMEIQSILRRKRGDLSGEVKKYLSSRKSLKKSFQKVIKSLKMKQDQDCNDESLAMFAEAEAITMALFDSIFCFMSGSKTCGK
;
A
#
# COMPACT_ATOMS: atom_id res chain seq x y z
N LEU A 1 -24.33 -23.56 -29.63
CA LEU A 1 -24.59 -23.70 -31.07
C LEU A 1 -26.09 -23.76 -31.27
N ILE A 2 -26.65 -22.73 -31.92
CA ILE A 2 -27.94 -22.70 -32.65
C ILE A 2 -29.17 -22.78 -31.74
N SER A 3 -30.23 -21.97 -31.79
CA SER A 3 -30.68 -20.79 -32.53
C SER A 3 -31.78 -20.21 -31.63
N LEU A 4 -31.85 -18.91 -31.37
CA LEU A 4 -32.69 -17.95 -32.09
C LEU A 4 -34.13 -18.41 -32.40
N ASN A 5 -35.03 -17.50 -32.07
CA ASN A 5 -36.26 -17.13 -32.77
C ASN A 5 -37.60 -17.73 -32.32
N THR A 6 -38.32 -16.86 -31.59
CA THR A 6 -39.61 -16.25 -31.97
C THR A 6 -40.68 -17.14 -32.60
N PHE A 7 -41.84 -17.23 -31.94
CA PHE A 7 -43.21 -17.22 -32.47
C PHE A 7 -44.09 -17.34 -31.19
N SER A 8 -45.21 -16.65 -30.96
CA SER A 8 -46.31 -16.40 -31.86
C SER A 8 -47.38 -15.55 -31.17
N LEU A 9 -48.06 -14.72 -31.98
CA LEU A 9 -49.49 -14.41 -31.93
C LEU A 9 -50.08 -13.65 -30.70
N ILE A 10 -50.69 -12.49 -30.97
CA ILE A 10 -52.15 -12.32 -31.06
C ILE A 10 -52.47 -10.86 -31.47
N ASN A 11 -52.92 -10.73 -32.71
CA ASN A 11 -54.05 -9.94 -33.21
C ASN A 11 -54.33 -8.48 -32.73
N ASN A 12 -54.46 -7.67 -33.78
CA ASN A 12 -55.62 -6.82 -34.12
C ASN A 12 -55.59 -5.32 -33.78
N LYS A 13 -55.68 -4.59 -34.90
CA LYS A 13 -56.39 -3.31 -35.13
C LYS A 13 -55.61 -2.02 -34.90
N GLU A 14 -55.23 -1.44 -36.04
CA GLU A 14 -55.08 -0.01 -36.18
C GLU A 14 -56.31 0.72 -35.63
N ILE A 15 -56.08 1.57 -34.64
CA ILE A 15 -56.93 2.72 -34.36
C ILE A 15 -56.01 3.93 -34.24
N LYS A 16 -55.97 4.70 -35.32
CA LYS A 16 -55.25 5.97 -35.42
C LYS A 16 -56.10 7.04 -34.74
N ILE A 17 -55.80 7.35 -33.48
CA ILE A 17 -56.34 8.53 -32.78
C ILE A 17 -55.18 9.47 -32.46
N HIS A 18 -55.14 10.59 -33.18
CA HIS A 18 -54.36 11.77 -32.80
C HIS A 18 -54.80 12.24 -31.41
N LYS A 19 -53.94 12.08 -30.39
CA LYS A 19 -54.16 12.68 -29.07
C LYS A 19 -52.82 13.03 -28.42
N LYS A 20 -52.54 14.33 -28.38
CA LYS A 20 -51.74 15.10 -27.41
C LYS A 20 -50.49 14.41 -26.84
N MET A 21 -49.30 14.90 -27.24
CA MET A 21 -48.02 14.59 -26.61
C MET A 21 -48.08 14.88 -25.10
N ALA A 22 -48.23 13.84 -24.29
CA ALA A 22 -47.82 13.86 -22.90
C ALA A 22 -46.34 13.44 -22.90
N VAL A 23 -45.47 14.34 -22.44
CA VAL A 23 -44.08 14.00 -22.18
C VAL A 23 -44.10 12.90 -21.12
N SER A 24 -43.78 11.67 -21.52
CA SER A 24 -43.53 10.61 -20.56
C SER A 24 -42.28 11.02 -19.79
N PHE A 25 -42.46 11.35 -18.50
CA PHE A 25 -41.32 11.40 -17.60
C PHE A 25 -40.78 9.99 -17.53
N HIS A 26 -39.75 9.71 -18.32
CA HIS A 26 -38.94 8.52 -18.12
C HIS A 26 -38.29 8.71 -16.75
N VAL A 27 -38.84 8.06 -15.73
CA VAL A 27 -38.20 7.91 -14.43
C VAL A 27 -36.93 7.12 -14.72
N ARG A 28 -35.84 7.87 -14.94
CA ARG A 28 -34.49 7.31 -14.98
C ARG A 28 -34.24 6.76 -13.60
N SER A 29 -34.13 5.43 -13.50
CA SER A 29 -33.67 4.77 -12.30
C SER A 29 -32.34 5.39 -11.90
N ASN A 30 -32.30 6.08 -10.77
CA ASN A 30 -31.05 6.49 -10.15
C ASN A 30 -30.37 5.21 -9.66
N SER A 31 -29.46 4.64 -10.45
CA SER A 31 -28.56 3.60 -9.96
C SER A 31 -27.75 4.20 -8.83
N PHE A 32 -28.02 3.76 -7.60
CA PHE A 32 -27.11 4.03 -6.49
C PHE A 32 -25.73 3.48 -6.88
N PRO A 33 -24.65 4.22 -6.61
CA PRO A 33 -23.31 3.71 -6.88
C PRO A 33 -23.13 2.36 -6.16
N SER A 34 -22.58 1.39 -6.88
CA SER A 34 -22.30 0.06 -6.34
C SER A 34 -21.48 0.20 -5.06
N ARG A 35 -21.99 -0.36 -3.95
CA ARG A 35 -21.28 -0.30 -2.67
C ARG A 35 -19.98 -1.11 -2.82
N PRO A 36 -18.81 -0.55 -2.44
CA PRO A 36 -17.56 -1.27 -2.54
C PRO A 36 -17.61 -2.53 -1.65
N HIS A 37 -16.85 -3.56 -2.04
CA HIS A 37 -16.72 -4.77 -1.25
C HIS A 37 -16.27 -4.41 0.19
N PRO A 38 -16.84 -5.01 1.26
CA PRO A 38 -16.50 -4.67 2.65
C PRO A 38 -15.00 -4.67 2.95
N GLN A 39 -14.27 -5.62 2.36
CA GLN A 39 -12.80 -5.68 2.47
C GLN A 39 -12.09 -4.47 1.85
N ALA A 40 -12.56 -3.97 0.71
CA ALA A 40 -11.97 -2.80 0.06
C ALA A 40 -12.25 -1.52 0.85
N ALA A 41 -13.45 -1.43 1.46
CA ALA A 41 -13.78 -0.32 2.36
C ALA A 41 -12.89 -0.30 3.62
N LEU A 42 -12.61 -1.47 4.20
CA LEU A 42 -11.70 -1.59 5.34
C LEU A 42 -10.28 -1.12 5.00
N VAL A 43 -9.74 -1.57 3.86
CA VAL A 43 -8.40 -1.15 3.40
C VAL A 43 -8.35 0.38 3.21
N ALA A 44 -9.37 0.97 2.57
CA ALA A 44 -9.44 2.41 2.38
C ALA A 44 -9.47 3.20 3.70
N GLU A 45 -10.19 2.69 4.71
CA GLU A 45 -10.20 3.28 6.05
C GLU A 45 -8.82 3.21 6.71
N GLN A 46 -8.15 2.05 6.66
CA GLN A 46 -6.81 1.85 7.22
C GLN A 46 -5.78 2.76 6.57
N LEU A 47 -5.82 2.91 5.24
CA LEU A 47 -4.99 3.84 4.48
C LEU A 47 -5.19 5.29 4.94
N THR A 48 -6.45 5.71 5.07
CA THR A 48 -6.81 7.07 5.54
C THR A 48 -6.32 7.32 6.97
N ARG A 49 -6.45 6.34 7.86
CA ARG A 49 -5.97 6.40 9.24
C ARG A 49 -4.44 6.52 9.31
N LEU A 50 -3.71 5.73 8.52
CA LEU A 50 -2.25 5.77 8.47
C LEU A 50 -1.72 7.08 7.87
N ARG A 51 -2.45 7.65 6.91
CA ARG A 51 -2.13 8.95 6.30
C ARG A 51 -2.28 10.11 7.29
N SER A 52 -3.31 10.08 8.14
CA SER A 52 -3.59 11.15 9.11
C SER A 52 -2.73 11.09 10.39
N SER A 53 -2.00 10.00 10.61
CA SER A 53 -1.15 9.81 11.80
C SER A 53 0.26 10.38 11.58
N GLU A 54 0.50 11.64 11.98
CA GLU A 54 1.77 12.36 11.71
C GLU A 54 2.73 12.49 12.92
N GLU A 55 2.37 11.93 14.08
CA GLU A 55 3.14 12.13 15.32
C GLU A 55 4.41 11.25 15.40
N ALA A 56 5.55 11.88 15.70
CA ALA A 56 6.88 11.27 15.75
C ALA A 56 7.36 10.95 17.19
N SER A 57 6.52 10.28 17.99
CA SER A 57 6.89 9.69 19.27
C SER A 57 7.22 8.19 19.11
N ILE A 58 7.97 7.60 20.04
CA ILE A 58 8.27 6.14 19.98
C ILE A 58 6.97 5.32 20.08
N SER A 59 6.06 5.70 20.99
CA SER A 59 4.76 5.03 21.17
C SER A 59 3.88 5.13 19.92
N SER A 60 3.86 6.30 19.26
CA SER A 60 3.11 6.47 18.02
C SER A 60 3.75 5.71 16.85
N ILE A 61 5.08 5.58 16.79
CA ILE A 61 5.76 4.73 15.79
C ILE A 61 5.37 3.25 15.94
N CYS A 62 5.37 2.70 17.15
CA CYS A 62 4.94 1.32 17.38
C CYS A 62 3.50 1.09 16.94
N GLN A 63 2.58 1.96 17.37
CA GLN A 63 1.17 1.89 16.96
C GLN A 63 1.00 1.99 15.44
N ARG A 64 1.79 2.84 14.77
CA ARG A 64 1.76 2.95 13.30
C ARG A 64 2.27 1.68 12.62
N LEU A 65 3.27 1.00 13.18
CA LEU A 65 3.74 -0.28 12.68
C LEU A 65 2.69 -1.38 12.84
N ASP A 66 1.99 -1.43 13.97
CA ASP A 66 0.88 -2.37 14.18
C ASP A 66 -0.24 -2.13 13.16
N ASN A 67 -0.66 -0.86 12.99
CA ASN A 67 -1.65 -0.48 11.98
C ASN A 67 -1.19 -0.81 10.54
N LEU A 68 0.11 -0.70 10.27
CA LEU A 68 0.68 -1.06 8.97
C LEU A 68 0.60 -2.57 8.74
N GLN A 69 0.88 -3.38 9.77
CA GLN A 69 0.71 -4.83 9.71
C GLN A 69 -0.75 -5.21 9.40
N ASP A 70 -1.71 -4.59 10.09
CA ASP A 70 -3.15 -4.82 9.86
C ASP A 70 -3.57 -4.47 8.44
N LEU A 71 -2.99 -3.39 7.87
CA LEU A 71 -3.23 -2.99 6.47
C LEU A 71 -2.72 -4.07 5.52
N HIS A 72 -1.48 -4.54 5.69
CA HIS A 72 -0.89 -5.57 4.81
C HIS A 72 -1.64 -6.90 4.91
N GLU A 73 -2.11 -7.31 6.09
CA GLU A 73 -2.98 -8.48 6.25
C GLU A 73 -4.32 -8.29 5.52
N SER A 74 -4.87 -7.08 5.55
CA SER A 74 -6.14 -6.75 4.88
C SER A 74 -6.00 -6.68 3.36
N LEU A 75 -4.86 -6.20 2.85
CA LEU A 75 -4.52 -6.24 1.43
C LEU A 75 -4.34 -7.67 0.92
N ASP A 76 -3.69 -8.52 1.71
CA ASP A 76 -3.52 -9.94 1.42
C ASP A 76 -4.88 -10.66 1.34
N LYS A 77 -5.82 -10.35 2.26
CA LYS A 77 -7.22 -10.80 2.17
C LYS A 77 -7.94 -10.25 0.93
N LEU A 78 -7.69 -8.99 0.55
CA LEU A 78 -8.28 -8.35 -0.63
C LEU A 78 -7.81 -9.02 -1.94
N ILE A 79 -6.52 -9.31 -2.07
CA ILE A 79 -5.92 -9.99 -3.24
C ILE A 79 -6.51 -11.38 -3.43
N ARG A 80 -6.81 -12.10 -2.35
CA ARG A 80 -7.41 -13.45 -2.41
C ARG A 80 -8.87 -13.48 -2.84
N LEU A 81 -9.57 -12.35 -2.89
CA LEU A 81 -10.97 -12.35 -3.31
C LEU A 81 -11.08 -12.72 -4.80
N PRO A 82 -12.08 -13.55 -5.19
CA PRO A 82 -12.27 -13.94 -6.59
C PRO A 82 -12.41 -12.74 -7.53
N VAL A 83 -13.10 -11.68 -7.09
CA VAL A 83 -13.29 -10.45 -7.87
C VAL A 83 -11.96 -9.73 -8.14
N THR A 84 -11.07 -9.68 -7.14
CA THR A 84 -9.74 -9.09 -7.29
C THR A 84 -8.88 -9.97 -8.17
N GLN A 85 -8.85 -11.29 -7.96
CA GLN A 85 -8.07 -12.19 -8.80
C GLN A 85 -8.53 -12.16 -10.26
N GLN A 86 -9.84 -12.10 -10.52
CA GLN A 86 -10.38 -11.95 -11.87
C GLN A 86 -10.01 -10.61 -12.51
N ALA A 87 -9.88 -9.54 -11.73
CA ALA A 87 -9.33 -8.28 -12.22
C ALA A 87 -7.84 -8.44 -12.57
N LEU A 88 -7.04 -9.05 -11.69
CA LEU A 88 -5.59 -9.21 -11.87
C LEU A 88 -5.22 -10.16 -13.03
N THR A 89 -6.04 -11.18 -13.34
CA THR A 89 -5.75 -12.15 -14.41
C THR A 89 -6.17 -11.67 -15.80
N GLN A 90 -6.87 -10.54 -15.91
CA GLN A 90 -7.22 -9.97 -17.21
C GLN A 90 -5.95 -9.50 -17.94
N GLU A 91 -5.82 -9.89 -19.20
CA GLU A 91 -4.61 -9.67 -20.01
C GLU A 91 -4.20 -8.19 -20.09
N HIS A 92 -5.17 -7.28 -20.11
CA HIS A 92 -4.91 -5.83 -20.13
C HIS A 92 -4.29 -5.31 -18.83
N ASN A 93 -4.39 -6.04 -17.72
CA ASN A 93 -3.86 -5.64 -16.41
C ASN A 93 -2.45 -6.19 -16.14
N LYS A 94 -1.83 -6.89 -17.10
CA LYS A 94 -0.49 -7.47 -16.95
C LYS A 94 0.54 -6.44 -16.46
N LYS A 95 0.55 -5.24 -17.08
CA LYS A 95 1.46 -4.16 -16.69
C LYS A 95 1.18 -3.67 -15.26
N SER A 96 -0.09 -3.50 -14.90
CA SER A 96 -0.50 -3.09 -13.56
C SER A 96 -0.06 -4.12 -12.50
N VAL A 97 -0.20 -5.42 -12.80
CA VAL A 97 0.26 -6.51 -11.93
C VAL A 97 1.79 -6.54 -11.79
N GLU A 98 2.53 -6.34 -12.88
CA GLU A 98 4.00 -6.23 -12.82
C GLU A 98 4.44 -5.07 -11.91
N GLN A 99 3.77 -3.92 -12.00
CA GLN A 99 4.03 -2.78 -11.12
C GLN A 99 3.73 -3.07 -9.64
N LEU A 100 2.65 -3.79 -9.35
CA LEU A 100 2.30 -4.25 -8.00
C LEU A 100 3.37 -5.19 -7.43
N LEU A 101 3.85 -6.14 -8.23
CA LEU A 101 4.90 -7.08 -7.84
C LEU A 101 6.23 -6.36 -7.62
N ASP A 102 6.57 -5.43 -8.51
CA ASP A 102 7.73 -4.56 -8.34
C ASP A 102 7.65 -3.75 -7.04
N GLY A 103 6.47 -3.19 -6.72
CA GLY A 103 6.22 -2.52 -5.43
C GLY A 103 6.44 -3.42 -4.23
N SER A 104 5.93 -4.65 -4.30
CA SER A 104 6.10 -5.65 -3.25
C SER A 104 7.57 -6.03 -3.06
N LEU A 105 8.33 -6.18 -4.14
CA LEU A 105 9.77 -6.46 -4.09
C LEU A 105 10.55 -5.29 -3.45
N ARG A 106 10.16 -4.05 -3.75
CA ARG A 106 10.77 -2.85 -3.12
C ARG A 106 10.57 -2.84 -1.61
N ILE A 107 9.36 -3.18 -1.12
CA ILE A 107 9.08 -3.31 0.31
C ILE A 107 9.94 -4.43 0.93
N LEU A 108 10.09 -5.57 0.23
CA LEU A 108 10.91 -6.68 0.71
C LEU A 108 12.39 -6.29 0.84
N ASP A 109 12.97 -5.64 -0.16
CA ASP A 109 14.35 -5.13 -0.12
C ASP A 109 14.57 -4.19 1.06
N LEU A 110 13.57 -3.33 1.31
CA LEU A 110 13.54 -2.44 2.46
C LEU A 110 13.62 -3.21 3.78
N CYS A 111 12.73 -4.19 3.95
CA CYS A 111 12.66 -5.03 5.13
C CYS A 111 13.97 -5.78 5.38
N ASN A 112 14.62 -6.28 4.32
CA ASN A 112 15.92 -6.96 4.43
C ASN A 112 17.02 -6.02 4.93
N ILE A 113 17.18 -4.84 4.32
CA ILE A 113 18.17 -3.84 4.77
C ILE A 113 17.90 -3.41 6.22
N SER A 114 16.63 -3.24 6.56
CA SER A 114 16.18 -2.88 7.90
C SER A 114 16.59 -3.94 8.91
N LYS A 115 16.26 -5.21 8.63
CA LYS A 115 16.56 -6.36 9.47
C LYS A 115 18.07 -6.50 9.70
N ASP A 116 18.87 -6.44 8.65
CA ASP A 116 20.32 -6.61 8.74
C ASP A 116 20.96 -5.48 9.56
N SER A 117 20.55 -4.24 9.30
CA SER A 117 21.09 -3.07 10.01
C SER A 117 20.67 -3.04 11.48
N LEU A 118 19.40 -3.33 11.77
CA LEU A 118 18.89 -3.44 13.14
C LEU A 118 19.59 -4.56 13.91
N SER A 119 19.87 -5.69 13.26
CA SER A 119 20.62 -6.80 13.85
C SER A 119 22.04 -6.38 14.19
N GLN A 120 22.74 -5.67 13.29
CA GLN A 120 24.06 -5.12 13.56
C GLN A 120 24.04 -4.11 14.73
N MET A 121 23.06 -3.22 14.76
CA MET A 121 22.90 -2.26 15.86
C MET A 121 22.67 -2.96 17.20
N LYS A 122 21.84 -4.00 17.21
CA LYS A 122 21.58 -4.83 18.39
C LYS A 122 22.85 -5.52 18.88
N GLU A 123 23.65 -6.09 17.98
CA GLU A 123 24.94 -6.70 18.32
C GLU A 123 25.89 -5.69 18.98
N CYS A 124 26.02 -4.49 18.40
CA CYS A 124 26.86 -3.44 18.98
C CYS A 124 26.38 -3.02 20.39
N LEU A 125 25.06 -2.93 20.61
CA LEU A 125 24.50 -2.62 21.92
C LEU A 125 24.78 -3.72 22.94
N MET A 126 24.68 -5.00 22.54
CA MET A 126 25.01 -6.14 23.39
C MET A 126 26.50 -6.13 23.79
N GLU A 127 27.40 -5.79 22.86
CA GLU A 127 28.83 -5.66 23.16
C GLU A 127 29.12 -4.47 24.09
N ILE A 128 28.51 -3.31 23.85
CA ILE A 128 28.58 -2.16 24.78
C ILE A 128 28.14 -2.57 26.18
N GLN A 129 27.00 -3.25 26.30
CA GLN A 129 26.48 -3.75 27.58
C GLN A 129 27.43 -4.75 28.24
N SER A 130 28.02 -5.65 27.45
CA SER A 130 29.01 -6.65 27.90
C SER A 130 30.26 -5.97 28.47
N ILE A 131 30.80 -4.96 27.78
CA ILE A 131 31.96 -4.17 28.21
C ILE A 131 31.65 -3.43 29.51
N LEU A 132 30.50 -2.77 29.59
CA LEU A 132 30.07 -2.05 30.80
C LEU A 132 29.92 -3.00 32.00
N ARG A 133 29.35 -4.19 31.80
CA ARG A 133 29.17 -5.20 32.85
C ARG A 133 30.51 -5.76 33.34
N ARG A 134 31.42 -6.06 32.42
CA ARG A 134 32.74 -6.66 32.72
C ARG A 134 33.79 -5.62 33.12
N LYS A 135 33.52 -4.33 32.89
CA LYS A 135 34.47 -3.21 33.04
C LYS A 135 35.77 -3.42 32.25
N ARG A 136 35.69 -4.09 31.09
CA ARG A 136 36.83 -4.43 30.23
C ARG A 136 36.43 -4.42 28.77
N GLY A 137 37.27 -3.82 27.92
CA GLY A 137 37.09 -3.73 26.46
C GLY A 137 37.13 -2.29 25.96
N ASP A 138 37.15 -2.12 24.64
CA ASP A 138 37.14 -0.79 24.00
C ASP A 138 35.70 -0.26 23.84
N LEU A 139 35.19 0.37 24.90
CA LEU A 139 33.86 0.98 24.88
C LEU A 139 33.75 2.07 23.80
N SER A 140 34.81 2.87 23.62
CA SER A 140 34.82 3.95 22.63
C SER A 140 34.73 3.40 21.20
N GLY A 141 35.48 2.33 20.90
CA GLY A 141 35.42 1.63 19.62
C GLY A 141 34.02 1.09 19.32
N GLU A 142 33.40 0.39 20.27
CA GLU A 142 32.07 -0.19 20.04
C GLU A 142 30.96 0.88 19.92
N VAL A 143 31.05 1.97 20.69
CA VAL A 143 30.16 3.13 20.51
C VAL A 143 30.33 3.76 19.13
N LYS A 144 31.57 3.92 18.64
CA LYS A 144 31.82 4.42 17.29
C LYS A 144 31.25 3.48 16.22
N LYS A 145 31.34 2.16 16.41
CA LYS A 145 30.75 1.15 15.52
C LYS A 145 29.23 1.24 15.50
N TYR A 146 28.59 1.35 16.66
CA TYR A 146 27.14 1.58 16.78
C TYR A 146 26.69 2.86 16.05
N LEU A 147 27.37 3.99 16.28
CA LEU A 147 27.07 5.26 15.60
C LEU A 147 27.29 5.18 14.08
N SER A 148 28.29 4.43 13.64
CA SER A 148 28.56 4.21 12.22
C SER A 148 27.48 3.35 11.57
N SER A 149 27.01 2.31 12.26
CA SER A 149 25.88 1.47 11.82
C SER A 149 24.60 2.30 11.67
N ARG A 150 24.28 3.18 12.65
CA ARG A 150 23.15 4.14 12.56
C ARG A 150 23.22 5.03 11.31
N LYS A 151 24.41 5.52 10.97
CA LYS A 151 24.62 6.36 9.78
C LYS A 151 24.53 5.55 8.48
N SER A 152 25.03 4.32 8.49
CA SER A 152 25.00 3.41 7.35
C SER A 152 23.57 3.06 6.96
N LEU A 153 22.74 2.72 7.95
CA LEU A 153 21.30 2.41 7.77
C LEU A 153 20.59 3.50 6.97
N LYS A 154 20.71 4.77 7.40
CA LYS A 154 20.12 5.90 6.69
C LYS A 154 20.60 5.99 5.23
N LYS A 155 21.89 5.79 4.97
CA LYS A 155 22.46 5.87 3.62
C LYS A 155 21.95 4.76 2.72
N SER A 156 21.95 3.51 3.19
CA SER A 156 21.45 2.36 2.44
C SER A 156 19.98 2.52 2.10
N PHE A 157 19.20 2.96 3.09
CA PHE A 157 17.77 3.23 2.91
C PHE A 157 17.50 4.35 1.89
N GLN A 158 18.19 5.48 2.02
CA GLN A 158 18.07 6.58 1.04
C GLN A 158 18.50 6.16 -0.36
N LYS A 159 19.47 5.27 -0.48
CA LYS A 159 19.88 4.70 -1.78
C LYS A 159 18.75 3.89 -2.39
N VAL A 160 18.07 3.04 -1.59
CA VAL A 160 16.86 2.34 -2.02
C VAL A 160 15.83 3.35 -2.48
N ILE A 161 15.32 4.23 -1.61
CA ILE A 161 14.30 5.24 -1.98
C ILE A 161 14.64 5.98 -3.28
N LYS A 162 15.87 6.45 -3.45
CA LYS A 162 16.31 7.18 -4.65
C LYS A 162 16.27 6.30 -5.91
N SER A 163 16.72 5.06 -5.81
CA SER A 163 16.61 4.10 -6.92
C SER A 163 15.17 3.75 -7.27
N LEU A 164 14.23 3.92 -6.33
CA LEU A 164 12.80 3.69 -6.55
C LEU A 164 12.13 4.87 -7.28
N LYS A 165 12.43 6.11 -6.89
CA LYS A 165 11.84 7.31 -7.51
C LYS A 165 12.13 7.42 -9.02
N MET A 166 13.26 6.87 -9.48
CA MET A 166 13.64 6.85 -10.89
C MET A 166 12.81 5.87 -11.74
N LYS A 167 12.10 4.92 -11.12
CA LYS A 167 11.31 3.89 -11.83
C LYS A 167 9.80 4.20 -11.92
N GLN A 168 9.32 5.21 -11.20
CA GLN A 168 7.88 5.50 -11.04
C GLN A 168 7.30 6.42 -12.14
N ASP A 169 8.13 7.00 -13.01
CA ASP A 169 7.70 7.89 -14.12
C ASP A 169 6.91 7.19 -15.25
N GLN A 170 6.58 5.90 -15.10
CA GLN A 170 5.85 5.13 -16.10
C GLN A 170 4.37 4.97 -15.69
N ASP A 171 3.57 5.98 -15.99
CA ASP A 171 2.17 6.12 -15.60
C ASP A 171 1.33 4.87 -15.98
N CYS A 172 0.54 4.37 -15.02
CA CYS A 172 -0.47 3.32 -15.24
C CYS A 172 -1.72 3.73 -14.48
N ASN A 173 -2.75 4.10 -15.23
CA ASN A 173 -3.93 4.81 -14.75
C ASN A 173 -5.04 3.83 -14.33
N ASP A 174 -4.66 2.73 -13.67
CA ASP A 174 -5.57 1.64 -13.31
C ASP A 174 -6.06 1.82 -11.86
N GLU A 175 -7.28 2.34 -11.74
CA GLU A 175 -7.93 2.68 -10.46
C GLU A 175 -8.06 1.48 -9.51
N SER A 176 -8.04 0.25 -10.07
CA SER A 176 -8.14 -1.00 -9.29
C SER A 176 -6.90 -1.28 -8.42
N LEU A 177 -5.71 -0.77 -8.80
CA LEU A 177 -4.47 -0.98 -8.04
C LEU A 177 -3.98 0.23 -7.24
N ALA A 178 -4.71 1.35 -7.32
CA ALA A 178 -4.37 2.58 -6.62
C ALA A 178 -4.18 2.37 -5.10
N MET A 179 -4.99 1.50 -4.48
CA MET A 179 -4.87 1.18 -3.05
C MET A 179 -3.53 0.51 -2.70
N PHE A 180 -3.00 -0.33 -3.58
CA PHE A 180 -1.71 -1.00 -3.35
C PHE A 180 -0.54 -0.05 -3.54
N ALA A 181 -0.60 0.81 -4.56
CA ALA A 181 0.40 1.86 -4.75
C ALA A 181 0.43 2.83 -3.56
N GLU A 182 -0.75 3.17 -3.02
CA GLU A 182 -0.85 3.98 -1.81
C GLU A 182 -0.28 3.26 -0.58
N ALA A 183 -0.61 1.99 -0.38
CA ALA A 183 -0.07 1.18 0.70
C ALA A 183 1.46 1.08 0.65
N GLU A 184 2.02 0.92 -0.55
CA GLU A 184 3.46 0.97 -0.78
C GLU A 184 4.03 2.32 -0.35
N ALA A 185 3.45 3.43 -0.80
CA ALA A 185 3.92 4.77 -0.45
C ALA A 185 3.89 5.02 1.07
N ILE A 186 2.82 4.63 1.75
CA ILE A 186 2.69 4.73 3.22
C ILE A 186 3.75 3.87 3.92
N THR A 187 3.97 2.64 3.44
CA THR A 187 5.00 1.74 3.97
C THR A 187 6.37 2.42 3.86
N MET A 188 6.73 2.88 2.67
CA MET A 188 8.00 3.55 2.39
C MET A 188 8.20 4.79 3.28
N ALA A 189 7.17 5.61 3.45
CA ALA A 189 7.21 6.81 4.28
C ALA A 189 7.38 6.50 5.77
N LEU A 190 6.69 5.47 6.29
CA LEU A 190 6.83 5.06 7.69
C LEU A 190 8.26 4.57 7.98
N PHE A 191 8.81 3.73 7.10
CA PHE A 191 10.19 3.29 7.23
C PHE A 191 11.18 4.47 7.17
N ASP A 192 10.96 5.47 6.30
CA ASP A 192 11.83 6.67 6.25
C ASP A 192 11.78 7.45 7.57
N SER A 193 10.59 7.63 8.13
CA SER A 193 10.41 8.25 9.44
C SER A 193 11.15 7.49 10.54
N ILE A 194 11.03 6.16 10.58
CA ILE A 194 11.72 5.30 11.56
C ILE A 194 13.24 5.47 11.42
N PHE A 195 13.79 5.41 10.20
CA PHE A 195 15.23 5.52 10.01
C PHE A 195 15.77 6.93 10.24
N CYS A 196 14.99 7.96 9.95
CA CYS A 196 15.31 9.33 10.32
C CYS A 196 15.41 9.47 11.85
N PHE A 197 14.44 8.94 12.58
CA PHE A 197 14.45 8.90 14.04
C PHE A 197 15.67 8.12 14.57
N MET A 198 15.89 6.90 14.05
CA MET A 198 17.00 6.05 14.46
C MET A 198 18.37 6.63 14.14
N SER A 199 18.54 7.37 13.07
CA SER A 199 19.82 8.01 12.74
C SER A 199 20.11 9.27 13.56
N GLY A 200 19.16 9.74 14.37
CA GLY A 200 19.30 10.94 15.20
C GLY A 200 19.19 12.25 14.41
N SER A 201 18.73 12.19 13.16
CA SER A 201 18.36 13.41 12.42
C SER A 201 16.97 13.86 12.84
N LYS A 202 16.82 15.17 13.13
CA LYS A 202 15.49 15.79 13.20
C LYS A 202 14.74 15.49 11.90
N THR A 203 13.45 15.20 12.02
CA THR A 203 12.49 14.80 10.98
C THR A 203 12.86 15.36 9.60
N CYS A 204 13.02 14.48 8.61
CA CYS A 204 13.15 14.88 7.21
C CYS A 204 11.77 15.34 6.71
N GLY A 205 11.34 16.52 7.14
CA GLY A 205 10.19 17.20 6.56
C GLY A 205 10.63 17.91 5.28
N LYS A 206 10.12 17.44 4.15
CA LYS A 206 9.92 18.22 2.92
C LYS A 206 8.69 17.71 2.21
#